data_AF-A0A2R6S466-F1
#
_entry.id   AF-A0A2R6S466-F1
#
_cell.length_a   1.000
_cell.length_b   1.000
_cell.length_c   1.000
_cell.angle_alpha   90.00
_cell.angle_beta   90.00
_cell.angle_gamma   90.00
#
_symmetry.space_group_name_H-M   'P 1'
#
loop_
_entity.id
_entity.type
_entity.pdbx_description
1 polymer ?
#
loop_
_entity_poly.entity_id
_entity_poly.type
_entity_poly.pdbx_seq_one_letter_code
_entity_poly.pdbx_strand_id
1 'polypeptide(L)'
;MATQTVQFINNLSATVGDQQAHAHAHSHEAGGHSHDHGGEHGHTHEHLDNAGKWKYAERDMPDYSSRNFEERGFTVGIGGPVGSGKTALTLELCQRLRQEYNIATVTNDIFTREDQEFLIKNKALPSSRILAIETGGCPHAAIREDISANMGALETLQAKFGCQLLFVESGGDNLAANYSRELADYIIYVIDVSIDLAPYVNASLEVMDRDAKIMRGDGPTIFSSVKKNQGIDDIVGLILAAWRTAGSPGTEGPVGNS
;
A
#
# COMPACT_ATOMS: atom_id res chain seq x y z
N MET A 1 9.56 -25.20 35.88
CA MET A 1 8.64 -24.08 36.17
C MET A 1 7.74 -23.92 34.96
N ALA A 2 6.44 -23.96 35.19
CA ALA A 2 5.42 -24.26 34.19
C ALA A 2 5.13 -23.09 33.25
N THR A 3 4.97 -23.43 31.98
CA THR A 3 4.47 -22.60 30.88
C THR A 3 2.96 -22.36 31.09
N GLN A 4 2.55 -21.09 31.27
CA GLN A 4 1.14 -20.73 31.32
C GLN A 4 0.60 -20.50 29.90
N THR A 5 -0.20 -21.44 29.43
CA THR A 5 -1.07 -21.31 28.27
C THR A 5 -2.39 -20.70 28.73
N VAL A 6 -2.72 -19.48 28.29
CA VAL A 6 -4.03 -18.86 28.56
C VAL A 6 -5.05 -19.41 27.55
N GLN A 7 -6.13 -19.99 28.07
CA GLN A 7 -7.19 -20.66 27.32
C GLN A 7 -8.22 -19.68 26.73
N PHE A 8 -8.63 -19.96 25.48
CA PHE A 8 -9.78 -19.35 24.83
C PHE A 8 -11.08 -19.79 25.51
N ILE A 9 -11.90 -18.83 25.94
CA ILE A 9 -13.27 -19.06 26.42
C ILE A 9 -14.20 -19.05 25.20
N ASN A 10 -14.67 -20.22 24.80
CA ASN A 10 -15.81 -20.37 23.90
C ASN A 10 -16.94 -20.98 24.74
N ASN A 11 -17.95 -20.18 25.09
CA ASN A 11 -19.06 -20.65 25.90
C ASN A 11 -20.36 -20.03 25.40
N LEU A 12 -21.15 -20.82 24.67
CA LEU A 12 -22.62 -20.90 24.76
C LEU A 12 -23.12 -21.94 23.76
N SER A 13 -23.34 -23.15 24.28
CA SER A 13 -24.11 -24.22 23.65
C SER A 13 -25.52 -24.30 24.24
N ALA A 14 -26.49 -24.41 23.33
CA ALA A 14 -27.72 -25.21 23.41
C ALA A 14 -28.81 -24.92 24.47
N THR A 15 -30.03 -24.72 23.97
CA THR A 15 -31.22 -25.41 24.49
C THR A 15 -32.04 -25.99 23.34
N VAL A 16 -32.31 -27.29 23.46
CA VAL A 16 -33.15 -28.13 22.60
C VAL A 16 -34.60 -27.98 23.06
N GLY A 17 -35.54 -27.94 22.10
CA GLY A 17 -36.98 -28.06 22.32
C GLY A 17 -37.61 -28.88 21.20
N ASP A 18 -37.85 -30.14 21.51
CA ASP A 18 -38.43 -31.21 20.68
C ASP A 18 -39.94 -30.98 20.47
N GLN A 19 -40.49 -31.25 19.26
CA GLN A 19 -41.89 -31.65 19.10
C GLN A 19 -42.20 -32.27 17.71
N GLN A 20 -43.01 -33.32 17.77
CA GLN A 20 -43.22 -34.38 16.79
C GLN A 20 -44.07 -34.03 15.56
N ALA A 21 -43.79 -34.84 14.53
CA ALA A 21 -44.57 -35.17 13.34
C ALA A 21 -46.10 -35.09 13.43
N HIS A 22 -46.70 -34.50 12.40
CA HIS A 22 -48.01 -34.92 11.89
C HIS A 22 -48.00 -34.92 10.35
N ALA A 23 -48.27 -36.09 9.78
CA ALA A 23 -48.48 -36.30 8.36
C ALA A 23 -49.88 -35.85 7.95
N HIS A 24 -50.00 -35.13 6.83
CA HIS A 24 -51.24 -35.01 6.07
C HIS A 24 -50.93 -35.07 4.57
N ALA A 25 -51.46 -36.10 3.93
CA ALA A 25 -51.50 -36.26 2.49
C ALA A 25 -52.72 -35.51 1.93
N HIS A 26 -52.54 -34.77 0.84
CA HIS A 26 -53.63 -34.44 -0.09
C HIS A 26 -53.12 -34.46 -1.53
N SER A 27 -53.90 -35.11 -2.38
CA SER A 27 -53.69 -35.34 -3.80
C SER A 27 -54.48 -34.34 -4.65
N HIS A 28 -54.09 -34.32 -5.93
CA HIS A 28 -54.78 -33.83 -7.13
C HIS A 28 -54.48 -32.41 -7.65
N GLU A 29 -53.83 -32.45 -8.83
CA GLU A 29 -54.26 -31.88 -10.11
C GLU A 29 -53.38 -30.82 -10.78
N ALA A 30 -53.22 -31.04 -12.08
CA ALA A 30 -52.34 -30.36 -12.99
C ALA A 30 -52.91 -28.98 -13.39
N GLY A 31 -52.11 -27.94 -13.20
CA GLY A 31 -52.32 -26.62 -13.79
C GLY A 31 -51.00 -26.10 -14.31
N GLY A 32 -50.83 -26.09 -15.63
CA GLY A 32 -49.67 -25.51 -16.29
C GLY A 32 -49.64 -24.01 -16.08
N HIS A 33 -48.57 -23.49 -15.50
CA HIS A 33 -48.30 -22.06 -15.43
C HIS A 33 -47.31 -21.68 -16.53
N SER A 34 -47.84 -21.01 -17.55
CA SER A 34 -47.09 -20.25 -18.55
C SER A 34 -46.43 -19.05 -17.88
N HIS A 35 -45.10 -18.98 -17.89
CA HIS A 35 -44.39 -17.77 -17.52
C HIS A 35 -44.25 -16.87 -18.75
N ASP A 36 -44.87 -15.70 -18.64
CA ASP A 36 -44.82 -14.58 -19.56
C ASP A 36 -43.42 -13.95 -19.50
N HIS A 37 -42.67 -13.99 -20.62
CA HIS A 37 -41.39 -13.30 -20.78
C HIS A 37 -41.66 -11.89 -21.31
N GLY A 38 -42.17 -11.02 -20.44
CA GLY A 38 -42.49 -9.62 -20.74
C GLY A 38 -41.86 -8.67 -19.74
N GLY A 39 -40.53 -8.63 -19.69
CA GLY A 39 -39.79 -7.72 -18.83
C GLY A 39 -38.38 -7.49 -19.36
N GLU A 40 -38.23 -6.59 -20.32
CA GLU A 40 -36.93 -6.00 -20.64
C GLU A 40 -36.38 -5.34 -19.38
N HIS A 41 -35.40 -5.98 -18.75
CA HIS A 41 -34.61 -5.37 -17.71
C HIS A 41 -33.69 -4.32 -18.35
N GLY A 42 -34.22 -3.11 -18.49
CA GLY A 42 -33.45 -1.92 -18.81
C GLY A 42 -32.51 -1.58 -17.65
N HIS A 43 -31.37 -2.27 -17.58
CA HIS A 43 -30.24 -1.76 -16.81
C HIS A 43 -29.58 -0.67 -17.65
N THR A 44 -29.75 0.58 -17.25
CA THR A 44 -28.86 1.65 -17.68
C THR A 44 -27.48 1.32 -17.16
N HIS A 45 -26.64 0.74 -18.01
CA HIS A 45 -25.20 0.82 -17.82
C HIS A 45 -24.84 2.29 -17.94
N GLU A 46 -24.76 2.99 -16.81
CA GLU A 46 -24.03 4.24 -16.75
C GLU A 46 -22.58 3.89 -17.10
N HIS A 47 -22.23 4.07 -18.38
CA HIS A 47 -20.84 4.14 -18.79
C HIS A 47 -20.29 5.38 -18.09
N LEU A 48 -19.60 5.17 -16.98
CA LEU A 48 -18.78 6.19 -16.37
C LEU A 48 -17.67 6.51 -17.37
N ASP A 49 -17.91 7.50 -18.23
CA ASP A 49 -16.95 7.92 -19.24
C ASP A 49 -15.62 8.36 -18.60
N ASN A 50 -15.65 8.79 -17.34
CA ASN A 50 -14.48 9.08 -16.50
C ASN A 50 -14.83 8.90 -15.01
N ALA A 51 -14.02 8.16 -14.27
CA ALA A 51 -14.26 7.89 -12.85
C ALA A 51 -13.91 9.06 -11.84
N GLY A 52 -14.03 10.34 -12.24
CA GLY A 52 -13.72 11.51 -11.39
C GLY A 52 -12.61 12.46 -11.88
N LYS A 53 -12.09 13.33 -10.99
CA LYS A 53 -11.00 14.30 -11.28
C LYS A 53 -9.65 13.58 -11.42
N TRP A 54 -9.37 13.03 -12.61
CA TRP A 54 -8.19 12.19 -12.86
C TRP A 54 -6.95 12.92 -13.33
N LYS A 55 -7.08 14.11 -13.91
CA LYS A 55 -5.92 14.83 -14.43
C LYS A 55 -5.04 15.24 -13.27
N TYR A 56 -3.76 14.86 -13.33
CA TYR A 56 -2.76 15.24 -12.34
C TYR A 56 -2.77 16.76 -12.05
N ALA A 57 -2.98 17.58 -13.08
CA ALA A 57 -3.08 19.04 -12.96
C ALA A 57 -4.34 19.55 -12.22
N GLU A 58 -5.39 18.74 -12.10
CA GLU A 58 -6.65 19.09 -11.43
C GLU A 58 -6.71 18.54 -9.99
N ARG A 59 -5.67 17.83 -9.54
CA ARG A 59 -5.56 17.35 -8.16
C ARG A 59 -5.08 18.49 -7.27
N ASP A 60 -5.77 18.69 -6.15
CA ASP A 60 -5.31 19.61 -5.12
C ASP A 60 -3.93 19.17 -4.63
N MET A 61 -2.92 20.02 -4.82
CA MET A 61 -1.58 19.76 -4.30
C MET A 61 -1.64 19.67 -2.77
N PRO A 62 -0.84 18.78 -2.14
CA PRO A 62 -0.81 18.69 -0.69
C PRO A 62 -0.41 20.05 -0.11
N ASP A 63 -1.22 20.58 0.81
CA ASP A 63 -0.88 21.79 1.54
C ASP A 63 0.07 21.43 2.68
N TYR A 64 1.33 21.85 2.56
CA TYR A 64 2.36 21.63 3.57
C TYR A 64 2.44 22.76 4.60
N SER A 65 1.58 23.79 4.52
CA SER A 65 1.65 24.98 5.39
C SER A 65 1.50 24.68 6.88
N SER A 66 0.79 23.61 7.24
CA SER A 66 0.56 23.16 8.62
C SER A 66 1.55 22.09 9.10
N ARG A 67 2.51 21.67 8.27
CA ARG A 67 3.42 20.56 8.59
C ARG A 67 4.64 21.04 9.37
N ASN A 68 4.82 20.47 10.56
CA ASN A 68 6.06 20.57 11.32
C ASN A 68 6.99 19.42 10.94
N PHE A 69 8.04 19.70 10.19
CA PHE A 69 9.00 18.68 9.78
C PHE A 69 10.09 18.38 10.83
N GLU A 70 10.14 19.14 11.92
CA GLU A 70 10.98 18.79 13.07
C GLU A 70 10.40 17.57 13.82
N GLU A 71 9.06 17.49 13.90
CA GLU A 71 8.34 16.38 14.53
C GLU A 71 8.38 15.10 13.68
N ARG A 72 8.34 15.24 12.35
CA ARG A 72 8.45 14.11 11.42
C ARG A 72 8.98 14.53 10.06
N GLY A 73 10.04 13.86 9.60
CA GLY A 73 10.61 14.04 8.27
C GLY A 73 9.60 13.77 7.15
N PHE A 74 9.96 14.18 5.93
CA PHE A 74 9.12 13.99 4.76
C PHE A 74 8.92 12.50 4.49
N THR A 75 7.66 12.06 4.53
CA THR A 75 7.33 10.64 4.54
C THR A 75 6.86 10.17 3.16
N VAL A 76 7.53 9.16 2.62
CA VAL A 76 7.22 8.54 1.33
C VAL A 76 6.59 7.17 1.55
N GLY A 77 5.33 7.02 1.15
CA GLY A 77 4.62 5.75 1.14
C GLY A 77 4.94 4.94 -0.12
N ILE A 78 5.30 3.67 0.03
CA ILE A 78 5.54 2.73 -1.07
C ILE A 78 4.47 1.64 -1.01
N GLY A 79 3.43 1.82 -1.82
CA GLY A 79 2.29 0.90 -1.93
C GLY A 79 2.33 0.07 -3.21
N GLY A 80 1.51 -0.97 -3.28
CA GLY A 80 1.43 -1.85 -4.45
C GLY A 80 1.00 -3.27 -4.12
N PRO A 81 0.65 -4.10 -5.13
CA PRO A 81 0.28 -5.50 -4.92
C PRO A 81 1.36 -6.32 -4.24
N VAL A 82 0.96 -7.45 -3.67
CA VAL A 82 1.89 -8.48 -3.19
C VAL A 82 2.74 -8.98 -4.36
N GLY A 83 4.05 -9.09 -4.17
CA GLY A 83 4.98 -9.56 -5.22
C GLY A 83 5.32 -8.55 -6.31
N SER A 84 4.79 -7.32 -6.26
CA SER A 84 5.10 -6.27 -7.25
C SER A 84 6.53 -5.75 -7.19
N GLY A 85 7.29 -6.06 -6.13
CA GLY A 85 8.68 -5.65 -5.94
C GLY A 85 8.91 -4.40 -5.08
N LYS A 86 7.92 -4.02 -4.25
CA LYS A 86 8.04 -2.91 -3.28
C LYS A 86 9.31 -2.97 -2.45
N THR A 87 9.56 -4.08 -1.75
CA THR A 87 10.77 -4.29 -0.93
C THR A 87 12.06 -4.12 -1.72
N ALA A 88 12.08 -4.54 -2.99
CA ALA A 88 13.24 -4.39 -3.87
C ALA A 88 13.47 -2.93 -4.26
N LEU A 89 12.40 -2.17 -4.52
CA LEU A 89 12.49 -0.73 -4.74
C LEU A 89 12.95 -0.01 -3.46
N THR A 90 12.39 -0.35 -2.29
CA THR A 90 12.79 0.20 -0.99
C THR A 90 14.29 0.01 -0.74
N LEU A 91 14.82 -1.19 -1.04
CA LEU A 91 16.24 -1.50 -0.94
C LEU A 91 17.09 -0.56 -1.80
N GLU A 92 16.77 -0.44 -3.09
CA GLU A 92 17.53 0.39 -4.03
C GLU A 92 17.49 1.89 -3.68
N LEU A 93 16.32 2.38 -3.24
CA LEU A 93 16.16 3.75 -2.77
C LEU A 93 17.02 4.02 -1.54
N CYS A 94 17.00 3.10 -0.56
CA CYS A 94 17.82 3.21 0.64
C CYS A 94 19.32 3.22 0.30
N GLN A 95 19.77 2.32 -0.57
CA GLN A 95 21.19 2.21 -0.91
C GLN A 95 21.75 3.46 -1.61
N ARG A 96 20.94 4.11 -2.44
CA ARG A 96 21.30 5.37 -3.10
C ARG A 96 21.29 6.56 -2.15
N LEU A 97 20.21 6.71 -1.38
CA LEU A 97 19.99 7.93 -0.61
C LEU A 97 20.76 7.95 0.72
N ARG A 98 21.13 6.80 1.29
CA ARG A 98 21.80 6.72 2.60
C ARG A 98 23.13 7.46 2.73
N GLN A 99 23.80 7.76 1.61
CA GLN A 99 25.10 8.46 1.63
C GLN A 99 24.96 9.98 1.71
N GLU A 100 23.83 10.53 1.28
CA GLU A 100 23.62 11.98 1.16
C GLU A 100 22.55 12.47 2.14
N TYR A 101 21.57 11.61 2.42
CA TYR A 101 20.39 11.95 3.21
C TYR A 101 20.25 11.07 4.44
N ASN A 102 19.71 11.68 5.50
CA ASN A 102 19.46 10.99 6.75
C ASN A 102 18.11 10.30 6.67
N ILE A 103 18.13 8.99 6.42
CA ILE A 103 16.92 8.22 6.12
C ILE A 103 16.67 7.07 7.10
N ALA A 104 15.40 6.68 7.20
CA ALA A 104 14.96 5.48 7.89
C ALA A 104 13.72 4.89 7.18
N THR A 105 13.42 3.62 7.46
CA THR A 105 12.31 2.92 6.80
C THR A 105 11.48 2.14 7.81
N VAL A 106 10.17 2.12 7.56
CA VAL A 106 9.19 1.30 8.25
C VAL A 106 8.61 0.33 7.23
N THR A 107 8.65 -0.96 7.52
CA THR A 107 8.04 -2.00 6.69
C THR A 107 6.81 -2.53 7.39
N ASN A 108 5.67 -2.54 6.71
CA ASN A 108 4.47 -3.20 7.18
C ASN A 108 4.41 -4.61 6.60
N ASP A 109 4.02 -5.58 7.40
CA ASP A 109 3.69 -6.92 6.95
C ASP A 109 2.58 -7.51 7.85
N ILE A 110 1.84 -8.49 7.35
CA ILE A 110 0.62 -8.99 7.99
C ILE A 110 0.98 -9.75 9.28
N PHE A 111 1.88 -10.74 9.16
CA PHE A 111 2.23 -11.64 10.27
C PHE A 111 3.72 -11.98 10.35
N THR A 112 4.55 -11.42 9.47
CA THR A 112 5.98 -11.74 9.43
C THR A 112 6.83 -10.48 9.50
N ARG A 113 8.15 -10.67 9.55
CA ARG A 113 9.15 -9.60 9.48
C ARG A 113 10.09 -9.79 8.31
N GLU A 114 9.65 -10.56 7.31
CA GLU A 114 10.49 -10.99 6.18
C GLU A 114 11.02 -9.78 5.39
N ASP A 115 10.21 -8.74 5.18
CA ASP A 115 10.64 -7.53 4.48
C ASP A 115 11.74 -6.77 5.25
N GLN A 116 11.60 -6.61 6.56
CA GLN A 116 12.64 -6.01 7.40
C GLN A 116 13.92 -6.86 7.36
N GLU A 117 13.81 -8.16 7.54
CA GLU A 117 14.96 -9.08 7.52
C GLU A 117 15.66 -9.06 6.17
N PHE A 118 14.91 -8.99 5.08
CA PHE A 118 15.41 -8.85 3.72
C PHE A 118 16.22 -7.55 3.58
N LEU A 119 15.69 -6.41 4.02
CA LEU A 119 16.40 -5.13 3.95
C LEU A 119 17.68 -5.12 4.79
N ILE A 120 17.65 -5.70 6.01
CA ILE A 120 18.82 -5.81 6.89
C ILE A 120 19.88 -6.71 6.24
N LYS A 121 19.49 -7.88 5.72
CA LYS A 121 20.39 -8.84 5.08
C LYS A 121 21.07 -8.25 3.85
N ASN A 122 20.34 -7.45 3.07
CA ASN A 122 20.86 -6.76 1.89
C ASN A 122 21.54 -5.42 2.21
N LYS A 123 21.76 -5.11 3.50
CA LYS A 123 22.46 -3.92 3.97
C LYS A 123 21.86 -2.61 3.42
N ALA A 124 20.52 -2.54 3.35
CA ALA A 124 19.81 -1.32 2.94
C ALA A 124 20.18 -0.15 3.87
N LEU A 125 20.02 -0.36 5.17
CA LEU A 125 20.33 0.58 6.26
C LEU A 125 20.81 -0.20 7.49
N PRO A 126 21.42 0.46 8.48
CA PRO A 126 21.62 -0.13 9.80
C PRO A 126 20.30 -0.63 10.38
N SER A 127 20.32 -1.79 11.06
CA SER A 127 19.11 -2.41 11.62
C SER A 127 18.35 -1.49 12.58
N SER A 128 19.05 -0.56 13.24
CA SER A 128 18.44 0.43 14.14
C SER A 128 17.53 1.45 13.44
N ARG A 129 17.58 1.54 12.11
CA ARG A 129 16.83 2.47 11.25
C ARG A 129 15.75 1.78 10.40
N ILE A 130 15.57 0.48 10.59
CA ILE A 130 14.56 -0.32 9.90
C ILE A 130 13.62 -0.84 10.98
N LEU A 131 12.37 -0.37 11.01
CA LEU A 131 11.34 -0.88 11.91
C LEU A 131 10.33 -1.71 11.14
N ALA A 132 9.85 -2.80 11.75
CA ALA A 132 8.77 -3.60 11.22
C ALA A 132 7.50 -3.38 12.03
N ILE A 133 6.36 -3.33 11.35
CA ILE A 133 5.03 -3.28 11.94
C ILE A 133 4.23 -4.46 11.44
N GLU A 134 3.71 -5.23 12.39
CA GLU A 134 2.79 -6.32 12.12
C GLU A 134 1.37 -5.73 12.07
N THR A 135 0.80 -5.60 10.88
CA THR A 135 -0.50 -4.96 10.66
C THR A 135 -1.67 -5.85 11.03
N GLY A 136 -1.44 -7.15 11.19
CA GLY A 136 -2.51 -8.14 11.20
C GLY A 136 -3.21 -8.23 9.84
N GLY A 137 -4.46 -8.68 9.83
CA GLY A 137 -5.14 -9.20 8.63
C GLY A 137 -5.55 -8.20 7.53
N CYS A 138 -5.42 -6.88 7.72
CA CYS A 138 -5.86 -5.88 6.72
C CYS A 138 -4.80 -4.77 6.52
N PRO A 139 -3.82 -4.97 5.62
CA PRO A 139 -2.72 -4.02 5.42
C PRO A 139 -3.19 -2.60 5.05
N HIS A 140 -4.27 -2.46 4.27
CA HIS A 140 -4.91 -1.18 3.96
C HIS A 140 -5.28 -0.37 5.20
N ALA A 141 -5.80 -1.02 6.24
CA ALA A 141 -6.28 -0.34 7.44
C ALA A 141 -5.10 0.33 8.15
N ALA A 142 -3.95 -0.34 8.23
CA ALA A 142 -2.75 0.15 8.90
C ALA A 142 -2.11 1.40 8.24
N ILE A 143 -2.44 1.66 6.96
CA ILE A 143 -1.92 2.81 6.22
C ILE A 143 -2.97 3.89 5.95
N ARG A 144 -4.24 3.64 6.27
CA ARG A 144 -5.36 4.54 5.93
C ARG A 144 -6.30 4.82 7.10
N GLU A 145 -6.77 3.80 7.79
CA GLU A 145 -7.83 3.93 8.81
C GLU A 145 -7.24 4.05 10.21
N ASP A 146 -6.27 3.20 10.55
CA ASP A 146 -5.52 3.23 11.79
C ASP A 146 -4.03 3.32 11.50
N ILE A 147 -3.55 4.55 11.35
CA ILE A 147 -2.14 4.85 11.07
C ILE A 147 -1.30 4.95 12.34
N SER A 148 -1.87 4.73 13.53
CA SER A 148 -1.24 5.05 14.82
C SER A 148 0.10 4.32 15.01
N ALA A 149 0.16 3.03 14.67
CA ALA A 149 1.39 2.24 14.74
C ALA A 149 2.48 2.78 13.81
N ASN A 150 2.11 3.09 12.56
CA ASN A 150 3.03 3.65 11.57
C ASN A 150 3.53 5.04 12.00
N MET A 151 2.63 5.91 12.46
CA MET A 151 2.97 7.24 12.98
C MET A 151 3.95 7.16 14.14
N GLY A 152 3.66 6.33 15.15
CA GLY A 152 4.53 6.18 16.31
C GLY A 152 5.92 5.64 15.95
N ALA A 153 6.01 4.72 14.99
CA ALA A 153 7.30 4.21 14.50
C ALA A 153 8.10 5.31 13.77
N LEU A 154 7.44 6.11 12.94
CA LEU A 154 8.06 7.22 12.22
C LEU A 154 8.57 8.31 13.17
N GLU A 155 7.76 8.71 14.15
CA GLU A 155 8.12 9.68 15.19
C GLU A 155 9.29 9.17 16.04
N THR A 156 9.31 7.87 16.36
CA THR A 156 10.43 7.24 17.09
C THR A 156 11.73 7.32 16.29
N LEU A 157 11.68 7.03 14.99
CA LEU A 157 12.84 7.13 14.10
C LEU A 157 13.29 8.58 13.93
N GLN A 158 12.35 9.51 13.83
CA GLN A 158 12.63 10.94 13.76
C GLN A 158 13.33 11.42 15.02
N ALA A 159 12.76 11.15 16.20
CA ALA A 159 13.32 11.61 17.47
C ALA A 159 14.70 11.02 17.75
N LYS A 160 14.95 9.78 17.30
CA LYS A 160 16.21 9.09 17.53
C LYS A 160 17.34 9.53 16.59
N PHE A 161 17.01 9.86 15.35
CA PHE A 161 18.02 10.05 14.30
C PHE A 161 17.93 11.39 13.58
N GLY A 162 16.86 12.17 13.73
CA GLY A 162 16.64 13.42 13.01
C GLY A 162 16.50 13.20 11.50
N CYS A 163 15.62 12.29 11.08
CA CYS A 163 15.49 11.90 9.68
C CYS A 163 14.92 13.02 8.80
N GLN A 164 15.34 13.05 7.54
CA GLN A 164 14.84 13.98 6.52
C GLN A 164 13.77 13.32 5.66
N LEU A 165 14.07 12.07 5.28
CA LEU A 165 13.21 11.23 4.48
C LEU A 165 12.92 9.96 5.27
N LEU A 166 11.64 9.65 5.36
CA LEU A 166 11.16 8.43 5.98
C LEU A 166 10.41 7.63 4.93
N PHE A 167 10.70 6.34 4.83
CA PHE A 167 9.99 5.44 3.93
C PHE A 167 9.00 4.58 4.71
N VAL A 168 7.80 4.39 4.16
CA VAL A 168 6.79 3.47 4.71
C VAL A 168 6.36 2.52 3.61
N GLU A 169 6.80 1.28 3.68
CA GLU A 169 6.34 0.22 2.79
C GLU A 169 5.04 -0.40 3.32
N SER A 170 4.06 -0.64 2.45
CA SER A 170 2.84 -1.39 2.79
C SER A 170 3.08 -2.90 2.69
N GLY A 171 2.33 -3.71 3.45
CA GLY A 171 2.41 -5.18 3.42
C GLY A 171 1.88 -5.85 2.15
N GLY A 172 1.75 -5.08 1.06
CA GLY A 172 1.15 -5.52 -0.18
C GLY A 172 -0.36 -5.46 -0.14
N ASP A 173 -0.95 -4.82 -1.14
CA ASP A 173 -2.39 -4.66 -1.17
C ASP A 173 -2.95 -4.37 -2.57
N ASN A 174 -4.27 -4.41 -2.71
CA ASN A 174 -4.91 -4.25 -4.01
C ASN A 174 -4.77 -2.82 -4.59
N LEU A 175 -5.12 -2.65 -5.87
CA LEU A 175 -5.04 -1.36 -6.60
C LEU A 175 -5.84 -0.22 -5.96
N ALA A 176 -6.77 -0.52 -5.05
CA ALA A 176 -7.55 0.45 -4.30
C ALA A 176 -6.81 1.03 -3.07
N ALA A 177 -5.61 0.52 -2.77
CA ALA A 177 -4.83 0.94 -1.62
C ALA A 177 -4.35 2.37 -1.77
N ASN A 178 -4.72 3.21 -0.81
CA ASN A 178 -4.23 4.57 -0.76
C ASN A 178 -3.82 4.90 0.67
N TYR A 179 -2.66 5.53 0.83
CA TYR A 179 -2.22 6.02 2.13
C TYR A 179 -3.10 7.17 2.60
N SER A 180 -3.25 7.30 3.91
CA SER A 180 -3.73 8.53 4.52
C SER A 180 -2.75 9.67 4.19
N ARG A 181 -3.30 10.85 3.88
CA ARG A 181 -2.49 12.08 3.68
C ARG A 181 -1.76 12.50 4.96
N GLU A 182 -2.23 12.05 6.11
CA GLU A 182 -1.55 12.26 7.39
C GLU A 182 -0.36 11.32 7.55
N LEU A 183 -0.35 10.16 6.89
CA LEU A 183 0.76 9.21 6.99
C LEU A 183 1.86 9.49 5.96
N ALA A 184 1.50 9.72 4.70
CA ALA A 184 2.46 9.88 3.60
C ALA A 184 2.28 11.23 2.90
N ASP A 185 3.38 11.96 2.78
CA ASP A 185 3.49 13.24 2.05
C ASP A 185 3.59 13.03 0.55
N TYR A 186 4.18 11.90 0.16
CA TYR A 186 4.31 11.46 -1.23
C TYR A 186 4.06 9.96 -1.31
N ILE A 187 3.36 9.51 -2.34
CA ILE A 187 2.99 8.09 -2.49
C ILE A 187 3.52 7.59 -3.83
N ILE A 188 4.27 6.50 -3.77
CA ILE A 188 4.72 5.71 -4.91
C ILE A 188 3.87 4.46 -4.93
N TYR A 189 3.24 4.20 -6.08
CA TYR A 189 2.46 3.00 -6.29
C TYR A 189 3.17 2.09 -7.28
N VAL A 190 3.57 0.91 -6.82
CA VAL A 190 4.32 -0.09 -7.56
C VAL A 190 3.36 -1.14 -8.08
N ILE A 191 3.21 -1.25 -9.40
CA ILE A 191 2.32 -2.25 -10.03
C ILE A 191 3.12 -3.51 -10.35
N ASP A 192 4.27 -3.35 -11.00
CA ASP A 192 5.24 -4.39 -11.30
C ASP A 192 6.63 -3.75 -11.46
N VAL A 193 7.66 -4.38 -10.90
CA VAL A 193 9.05 -3.91 -10.90
C VAL A 193 9.87 -4.49 -12.07
N SER A 194 9.30 -5.36 -12.89
CA SER A 194 10.07 -5.98 -13.97
C SER A 194 9.39 -5.91 -15.33
N ILE A 195 9.65 -4.80 -16.05
CA ILE A 195 9.39 -4.74 -17.51
C ILE A 195 10.02 -5.89 -18.29
N ASP A 196 11.04 -6.54 -17.72
CA ASP A 196 11.70 -7.70 -18.30
C ASP A 196 10.79 -8.92 -18.39
N LEU A 197 9.68 -8.95 -17.62
CA LEU A 197 8.70 -10.02 -17.66
C LEU A 197 7.67 -9.83 -18.78
N ALA A 198 7.51 -8.61 -19.31
CA ALA A 198 6.49 -8.28 -20.29
C ALA A 198 6.47 -9.23 -21.51
N PRO A 199 7.62 -9.60 -22.11
CA PRO A 199 7.64 -10.56 -23.24
C PRO A 199 7.19 -11.98 -22.85
N TYR A 200 7.35 -12.36 -21.58
CA TYR A 200 7.02 -13.71 -21.09
C TYR A 200 5.55 -13.85 -20.67
N VAL A 201 4.89 -12.75 -20.34
CA VAL A 201 3.46 -12.72 -19.97
C VAL A 201 2.58 -12.14 -21.08
N ASN A 202 3.15 -11.89 -22.27
CA ASN A 202 2.48 -11.25 -23.40
C ASN A 202 1.88 -9.88 -23.05
N ALA A 203 2.55 -9.11 -22.20
CA ALA A 203 2.17 -7.74 -21.89
C ALA A 203 2.86 -6.76 -22.86
N SER A 204 2.11 -5.75 -23.32
CA SER A 204 2.64 -4.68 -24.16
C SER A 204 2.89 -3.43 -23.32
N LEU A 205 4.16 -3.02 -23.24
CA LEU A 205 4.57 -1.79 -22.54
C LEU A 205 3.95 -0.53 -23.17
N GLU A 206 3.73 -0.54 -24.48
CA GLU A 206 3.09 0.57 -25.20
C GLU A 206 1.62 0.74 -24.78
N VAL A 207 0.90 -0.37 -24.61
CA VAL A 207 -0.49 -0.36 -24.11
C VAL A 207 -0.52 0.13 -22.67
N MET A 208 0.38 -0.36 -21.82
CA MET A 208 0.48 0.08 -20.43
C MET A 208 0.79 1.58 -20.31
N ASP A 209 1.70 2.11 -21.14
CA ASP A 209 2.06 3.54 -21.14
C ASP A 209 0.88 4.42 -21.58
N ARG A 210 0.19 4.01 -22.65
CA ARG A 210 -1.00 4.70 -23.13
C ARG A 210 -2.10 4.71 -22.06
N ASP A 211 -2.38 3.58 -21.45
CA ASP A 211 -3.45 3.44 -20.47
C ASP A 211 -3.11 4.21 -19.17
N ALA A 212 -1.83 4.24 -18.77
CA ALA A 212 -1.35 5.07 -17.67
C ALA A 212 -1.52 6.57 -17.95
N LYS A 213 -1.22 7.02 -19.18
CA LYS A 213 -1.44 8.42 -19.60
C LYS A 213 -2.92 8.80 -19.61
N ILE A 214 -3.80 7.89 -20.04
CA ILE A 214 -5.25 8.11 -19.98
C ILE A 214 -5.70 8.31 -18.53
N MET A 215 -5.23 7.45 -17.62
CA MET A 215 -5.66 7.48 -16.21
C MET A 215 -5.02 8.59 -15.37
N ARG A 216 -3.77 8.98 -15.67
CA ARG A 216 -2.99 9.92 -14.85
C ARG A 216 -2.81 11.29 -15.49
N GLY A 217 -3.16 11.44 -16.78
CA GLY A 217 -2.82 12.64 -17.55
C GLY A 217 -1.32 12.86 -17.55
N ASP A 218 -0.89 14.07 -17.17
CA ASP A 218 0.52 14.47 -17.09
C ASP A 218 1.25 13.96 -15.82
N GLY A 219 0.60 13.11 -15.02
CA GLY A 219 1.21 12.54 -13.82
C GLY A 219 2.36 11.58 -14.15
N PRO A 220 3.44 11.58 -13.36
CA PRO A 220 4.65 10.83 -13.69
C PRO A 220 4.41 9.31 -13.61
N THR A 221 4.66 8.61 -14.72
CA THR A 221 4.70 7.14 -14.79
C THR A 221 6.08 6.71 -15.23
N ILE A 222 6.73 5.85 -14.46
CA ILE A 222 8.09 5.37 -14.72
C ILE A 222 8.04 3.86 -14.94
N PHE A 223 8.61 3.42 -16.05
CA PHE A 223 8.89 2.02 -16.30
C PHE A 223 10.29 1.70 -15.79
N SER A 224 10.37 0.85 -14.77
CA SER A 224 11.64 0.50 -14.12
C SER A 224 11.93 -1.00 -14.19
N SER A 225 13.21 -1.35 -14.13
CA SER A 225 13.70 -2.69 -13.81
C SER A 225 14.72 -2.57 -12.69
N VAL A 226 14.38 -3.03 -11.49
CA VAL A 226 15.34 -3.04 -10.36
C VAL A 226 16.55 -3.93 -10.69
N LYS A 227 16.33 -5.08 -11.35
CA LYS A 227 17.42 -5.99 -11.74
C LYS A 227 18.42 -5.37 -12.72
N LYS A 228 17.94 -4.55 -13.67
CA LYS A 228 18.78 -3.86 -14.65
C LYS A 228 19.15 -2.45 -14.23
N ASN A 229 18.76 -2.05 -13.02
CA ASN A 229 18.97 -0.72 -12.48
C ASN A 229 18.41 0.41 -13.37
N GLN A 230 17.29 0.14 -14.05
CA GLN A 230 16.67 1.06 -15.02
C GLN A 230 15.51 1.82 -14.36
N GLY A 231 15.45 3.14 -14.56
CA GLY A 231 14.36 4.00 -14.08
C GLY A 231 14.42 4.35 -12.58
N ILE A 232 15.37 3.78 -11.82
CA ILE A 232 15.48 4.05 -10.37
C ILE A 232 15.94 5.49 -10.11
N ASP A 233 16.86 6.02 -10.92
CA ASP A 233 17.38 7.38 -10.75
C ASP A 233 16.28 8.42 -11.05
N ASP A 234 15.38 8.12 -11.99
CA ASP A 234 14.20 8.95 -12.27
C ASP A 234 13.23 8.95 -11.07
N ILE A 235 13.01 7.80 -10.43
CA ILE A 235 12.18 7.69 -9.22
C ILE A 235 12.79 8.53 -8.09
N VAL A 236 14.10 8.42 -7.87
CA VAL A 236 14.83 9.22 -6.88
C VAL A 236 14.69 10.72 -7.18
N GLY A 237 14.86 11.11 -8.45
CA GLY A 237 14.70 12.50 -8.89
C GLY A 237 13.31 13.06 -8.55
N LEU A 238 12.25 12.28 -8.76
CA LEU A 238 10.88 12.69 -8.41
C LEU A 238 10.68 12.81 -6.90
N ILE A 239 11.20 11.88 -6.10
CA ILE A 239 11.12 11.94 -4.63
C ILE A 239 11.79 13.21 -4.12
N LEU A 240 13.01 13.49 -4.60
CA LEU A 240 13.76 14.68 -4.19
C LEU A 240 13.11 15.97 -4.68
N ALA A 241 12.53 15.98 -5.87
CA ALA A 241 11.77 17.13 -6.37
C ALA A 241 10.52 17.40 -5.50
N ALA A 242 9.78 16.36 -5.13
CA ALA A 242 8.64 16.48 -4.22
C ALA A 242 9.07 17.00 -2.83
N TRP A 243 10.14 16.44 -2.27
CA TRP A 243 10.72 16.89 -0.99
C TRP A 243 11.16 18.35 -1.02
N ARG A 244 11.83 18.79 -2.09
CA ARG A 244 12.24 20.19 -2.27
C ARG A 244 11.04 21.13 -2.37
N THR A 245 10.01 20.72 -3.09
CA THR A 245 8.76 21.48 -3.24
C THR A 245 8.01 21.62 -1.91
N ALA A 246 8.11 20.61 -1.04
CA ALA A 246 7.55 20.64 0.31
C ALA A 246 8.33 21.55 1.29
N GLY A 247 9.42 22.19 0.86
CA GLY A 247 10.16 23.19 1.64
C GLY A 247 11.54 22.76 2.15
N SER A 248 12.08 21.62 1.71
CA SER A 248 13.40 21.08 2.11
C SER A 248 13.63 21.03 3.62
N PRO A 249 12.83 20.26 4.37
CA PRO A 249 13.02 20.11 5.80
C PRO A 249 14.26 19.27 6.14
N GLY A 250 15.27 19.92 6.71
CA GLY A 250 16.42 19.27 7.35
C GLY A 250 17.79 19.62 6.76
N THR A 251 18.86 19.27 7.47
CA THR A 251 20.26 19.55 7.10
C THR A 251 20.94 18.34 6.47
N GLU A 252 21.27 18.38 5.17
CA GLU A 252 21.87 17.27 4.40
C GLU A 252 23.00 16.55 5.15
N GLY A 253 23.02 15.21 5.12
CA GLY A 253 24.01 14.42 5.86
C GLY A 253 23.82 12.90 5.76
N PRO A 254 24.91 12.12 5.73
CA PRO A 254 24.88 10.66 5.58
C PRO A 254 24.27 9.95 6.78
N VAL A 255 23.68 8.78 6.52
CA VAL A 255 23.29 7.82 7.55
C VAL A 255 24.54 7.32 8.29
N GLY A 256 24.69 7.72 9.55
CA GLY A 256 25.74 7.21 10.46
C GLY A 256 26.61 8.27 11.15
N ASN A 257 26.46 9.56 10.82
CA ASN A 257 27.18 10.66 11.48
C ASN A 257 26.42 11.32 12.65
N SER A 258 25.45 10.62 13.23
CA SER A 258 24.58 11.09 14.32
C SER A 258 24.52 10.04 15.43
#